data_AF-A0A6A5Y9A1-F1
#
_entry.id   AF-A0A6A5Y9A1-F1
#
_cell.length_a   1.000
_cell.length_b   1.000
_cell.length_c   1.000
_cell.angle_alpha   90.00
_cell.angle_beta   90.00
_cell.angle_gamma   90.00
#
_symmetry.space_group_name_H-M   'P 1'
#
loop_
_entity.id
_entity.type
_entity.pdbx_description
1 polymer ?
#
loop_
_entity_poly.entity_id
_entity_poly.type
_entity_poly.pdbx_seq_one_letter_code
_entity_poly.pdbx_strand_id
1 'polypeptide(L)'
;MSSHLTTTNLSLFSIPIYWTLALWPQAYSAFIIKSANNSNWNNANPRGSETIESYKKTVPAEVYGRFERAKAAHNNLMENAPLFIGSVVVGHIAQLSPSKSPSIRFLLFWFSLGGVLG
;
A
#
# COMPACT_ATOMS: atom_id res chain seq x y z
N MET A 1 30.02 9.39 -17.46
CA MET A 1 28.73 9.94 -16.97
C MET A 1 27.95 8.90 -16.18
N SER A 2 28.44 8.46 -15.01
CA SER A 2 27.71 7.45 -14.19
C SER A 2 28.15 7.44 -12.72
N SER A 3 28.38 8.61 -12.12
CA SER A 3 28.77 8.75 -10.70
C SER A 3 27.72 9.46 -9.82
N HIS A 4 26.62 9.96 -10.40
CA HIS A 4 25.58 10.63 -9.62
C HIS A 4 24.58 9.67 -8.96
N LEU A 5 24.39 8.47 -9.50
CA LEU A 5 23.42 7.48 -8.96
C LEU A 5 23.92 6.80 -7.68
N THR A 6 25.23 6.72 -7.48
CA THR A 6 25.86 6.08 -6.30
C THR A 6 25.86 6.96 -5.05
N THR A 7 25.80 8.29 -5.22
CA THR A 7 25.75 9.27 -4.11
C THR A 7 24.32 9.67 -3.74
N THR A 8 23.35 9.30 -4.58
CA THR A 8 21.95 9.62 -4.33
C THR A 8 21.37 8.51 -3.48
N ASN A 9 20.87 8.85 -2.29
CA ASN A 9 20.23 7.91 -1.38
C ASN A 9 18.91 7.42 -1.99
N LEU A 10 18.99 6.38 -2.84
CA LEU A 10 17.86 5.77 -3.53
C LEU A 10 16.74 5.32 -2.57
N SER A 11 17.11 5.02 -1.32
CA SER A 11 16.19 4.71 -0.24
C SER A 11 15.18 5.84 0.01
N LEU A 12 15.54 7.12 -0.10
CA LEU A 12 14.58 8.21 0.11
C LEU A 12 13.52 8.31 -0.98
N PHE A 13 13.82 7.84 -2.21
CA PHE A 13 12.83 7.74 -3.28
C PHE A 13 11.81 6.62 -3.04
N SER A 14 12.05 5.69 -2.12
CA SER A 14 11.05 4.67 -1.78
C SER A 14 9.84 5.27 -1.07
N ILE A 15 9.98 6.43 -0.41
CA ILE A 15 8.87 7.13 0.26
C ILE A 15 7.82 7.63 -0.75
N PRO A 16 8.16 8.43 -1.78
CA PRO A 16 7.18 8.83 -2.79
C PRO A 16 6.65 7.63 -3.58
N ILE A 17 7.45 6.60 -3.86
CA ILE A 17 6.99 5.37 -4.51
C ILE A 17 5.98 4.62 -3.64
N TYR A 18 6.20 4.54 -2.33
CA TYR A 18 5.23 3.96 -1.41
C TYR A 18 3.92 4.74 -1.45
N TRP A 19 4.01 6.08 -1.51
CA TRP A 19 2.81 6.90 -1.57
C TRP A 19 2.01 6.66 -2.84
N THR A 20 2.66 6.57 -4.00
CA THR A 20 1.97 6.26 -5.26
C THR A 20 1.32 4.89 -5.22
N LEU A 21 1.99 3.89 -4.66
CA LEU A 21 1.44 2.53 -4.48
C LEU A 21 0.26 2.51 -3.52
N ALA A 22 0.26 3.33 -2.46
CA ALA A 22 -0.85 3.42 -1.52
C ALA A 22 -2.04 4.20 -2.09
N LEU A 23 -1.81 5.22 -2.91
CA LEU A 23 -2.88 6.01 -3.54
C LEU A 23 -3.51 5.33 -4.76
N TRP A 24 -2.77 4.46 -5.45
CA TRP A 24 -3.26 3.80 -6.65
C TRP A 24 -4.53 2.94 -6.42
N PRO A 25 -4.60 2.05 -5.40
CA PRO A 25 -5.83 1.31 -5.09
C PRO A 25 -7.02 2.21 -4.75
N GLN A 26 -6.77 3.36 -4.11
CA GLN A 26 -7.81 4.34 -3.80
C GLN A 26 -8.38 4.97 -5.08
N ALA A 27 -7.53 5.39 -6.01
CA ALA A 27 -7.96 5.92 -7.30
C ALA A 27 -8.74 4.88 -8.12
N TYR A 28 -8.25 3.64 -8.15
CA TYR A 28 -8.93 2.53 -8.81
C TYR A 28 -10.31 2.26 -8.19
N SER A 29 -10.42 2.25 -6.86
CA SER A 29 -11.69 2.04 -6.15
C SER A 29 -12.75 3.10 -6.51
N ALA A 30 -12.34 4.37 -6.59
CA ALA A 30 -13.24 5.46 -6.96
C ALA A 30 -13.67 5.35 -8.43
N PHE A 31 -12.75 4.97 -9.32
CA PHE A 31 -13.04 4.78 -10.73
C PHE A 31 -14.08 3.67 -10.97
N ILE A 32 -13.92 2.50 -10.35
CA ILE A 32 -14.81 1.36 -10.58
C ILE A 32 -16.23 1.60 -10.03
N ILE A 33 -16.37 2.22 -8.86
CA ILE A 33 -17.69 2.57 -8.33
C ILE A 33 -18.33 3.67 -9.15
N LYS A 34 -17.57 4.70 -9.53
CA LYS A 34 -18.09 5.77 -10.38
C LYS A 34 -18.59 5.20 -11.72
N SER A 35 -17.83 4.31 -12.35
CA SER A 35 -18.24 3.69 -13.61
C SER A 35 -19.48 2.81 -13.46
N ALA A 36 -19.63 2.10 -12.35
CA ALA A 36 -20.75 1.18 -12.14
C ALA A 36 -22.00 1.83 -11.54
N ASN A 37 -21.89 3.06 -11.00
CA ASN A 37 -22.98 3.80 -10.35
C ASN A 37 -23.43 5.01 -11.19
N ASN A 38 -23.45 4.91 -12.53
CA ASN A 38 -23.86 5.99 -13.44
C ASN A 38 -23.10 7.32 -13.21
N SER A 39 -21.80 7.25 -12.97
CA SER A 39 -20.94 8.40 -12.63
C SER A 39 -21.25 9.09 -11.30
N ASN A 40 -22.08 8.50 -10.43
CA ASN A 40 -22.38 9.04 -9.11
C ASN A 40 -21.37 8.55 -8.07
N TRP A 41 -20.54 9.47 -7.58
CA TRP A 41 -19.60 9.24 -6.48
C TRP A 41 -19.86 10.28 -5.38
N ASN A 42 -20.08 9.82 -4.15
CA ASN A 42 -20.30 10.70 -3.01
C ASN A 42 -18.96 11.02 -2.34
N ASN A 43 -18.40 12.19 -2.65
CA ASN A 43 -17.15 12.63 -2.05
C ASN A 43 -17.34 13.31 -0.68
N ALA A 44 -18.56 13.70 -0.31
CA ALA A 44 -18.85 14.35 0.96
C ALA A 44 -18.81 13.35 2.12
N ASN A 45 -19.29 12.11 1.89
CA ASN A 45 -19.23 11.05 2.87
C ASN A 45 -18.96 9.67 2.23
N PRO A 46 -17.74 9.43 1.72
CA PRO A 46 -17.38 8.20 1.00
C PRO A 46 -17.28 6.97 1.91
N ARG A 47 -17.26 7.17 3.24
CA ARG A 47 -17.22 6.11 4.26
C ARG A 47 -18.52 5.99 5.06
N GLY A 48 -19.54 6.79 4.73
CA GLY A 48 -20.82 6.76 5.42
C GLY A 48 -21.55 5.45 5.20
N SER A 49 -22.24 4.96 6.22
CA SER A 49 -23.10 3.76 6.13
C SER A 49 -24.11 3.90 4.99
N GLU A 50 -24.76 5.05 4.86
CA GLU A 50 -25.74 5.34 3.80
C GLU A 50 -25.11 5.24 2.40
N THR A 51 -23.90 5.78 2.22
CA THR A 51 -23.17 5.72 0.95
C THR A 51 -22.80 4.28 0.59
N ILE A 52 -22.34 3.51 1.59
CA ILE A 52 -21.97 2.10 1.43
C ILE A 52 -23.20 1.25 1.07
N GLU A 53 -24.31 1.45 1.77
CA GLU A 53 -25.57 0.75 1.49
C GLU A 53 -26.13 1.09 0.11
N SER A 54 -26.01 2.35 -0.31
CA SER A 54 -26.37 2.78 -1.67
C SER A 54 -25.57 2.01 -2.71
N TYR A 55 -24.24 1.94 -2.56
CA TYR A 55 -23.38 1.19 -3.50
C TYR A 55 -23.69 -0.31 -3.52
N LYS A 56 -24.01 -0.92 -2.39
CA LYS A 56 -24.44 -2.34 -2.34
C LYS A 56 -25.73 -2.60 -3.12
N LYS A 57 -26.63 -1.62 -3.20
CA LYS A 57 -27.91 -1.73 -3.91
C LYS A 57 -27.80 -1.40 -5.39
N THR A 58 -26.93 -0.46 -5.76
CA THR A 58 -26.85 0.06 -7.13
C THR A 58 -25.80 -0.62 -8.00
N VAL A 59 -24.75 -1.18 -7.40
CA VAL A 59 -23.60 -1.74 -8.12
C VAL A 59 -23.64 -3.28 -8.11
N PRO A 60 -23.26 -3.96 -9.21
CA PRO A 60 -23.13 -5.42 -9.23
C PRO A 60 -22.21 -5.93 -8.13
N ALA A 61 -22.58 -7.04 -7.48
CA ALA A 61 -21.86 -7.60 -6.33
C ALA A 61 -20.36 -7.87 -6.60
N GLU A 62 -20.03 -8.28 -7.82
CA GLU A 62 -18.63 -8.51 -8.23
C GLU A 62 -17.81 -7.21 -8.23
N VAL A 63 -18.36 -6.12 -8.78
CA VAL A 63 -17.70 -4.82 -8.83
C VAL A 63 -17.57 -4.25 -7.42
N TYR A 64 -18.61 -4.41 -6.60
CA TYR A 64 -18.59 -4.02 -5.20
C TYR A 64 -17.49 -4.77 -4.41
N GLY A 65 -17.34 -6.07 -4.61
CA GLY A 65 -16.25 -6.84 -4.00
C GLY A 65 -14.85 -6.38 -4.43
N ARG A 66 -14.68 -5.96 -5.70
CA ARG A 66 -13.43 -5.35 -6.16
C ARG A 66 -13.17 -3.99 -5.48
N PHE A 67 -14.21 -3.19 -5.27
CA PHE A 67 -14.14 -1.92 -4.55
C PHE A 67 -13.71 -2.12 -3.09
N GLU A 68 -14.32 -3.05 -2.37
CA GLU A 68 -13.95 -3.34 -0.98
C GLU A 68 -12.49 -3.79 -0.87
N ARG A 69 -12.04 -4.70 -1.75
CA ARG A 69 -10.63 -5.14 -1.77
C ARG A 69 -9.65 -3.99 -2.04
N ALA A 70 -9.96 -3.11 -3.00
CA ALA A 70 -9.12 -1.97 -3.31
C ALA A 70 -9.06 -0.94 -2.15
N LYS A 71 -10.20 -0.72 -1.48
CA LYS A 71 -10.31 0.12 -0.28
C LYS A 71 -9.51 -0.47 0.89
N ALA A 72 -9.60 -1.78 1.11
CA ALA A 72 -8.84 -2.47 2.14
C ALA A 72 -7.33 -2.39 1.87
N ALA A 73 -6.89 -2.59 0.62
CA ALA A 73 -5.48 -2.46 0.24
C ALA A 73 -4.94 -1.04 0.50
N HIS A 74 -5.68 0.00 0.11
CA HIS A 74 -5.32 1.38 0.42
C HIS A 74 -5.18 1.61 1.93
N ASN A 75 -6.19 1.22 2.72
CA ASN A 75 -6.15 1.42 4.18
C ASN A 75 -4.97 0.68 4.83
N ASN A 76 -4.71 -0.57 4.43
CA ASN A 76 -3.57 -1.35 4.94
C ASN A 76 -2.23 -0.63 4.65
N LEU A 77 -2.06 -0.09 3.45
CA LEU A 77 -0.87 0.69 3.09
C LEU A 77 -0.80 2.02 3.88
N MET A 78 -1.93 2.69 4.12
CA MET A 78 -1.95 3.91 4.96
C MET A 78 -1.54 3.62 6.41
N GLU A 79 -2.01 2.51 6.98
CA GLU A 79 -1.70 2.10 8.36
C GLU A 79 -0.24 1.68 8.53
N ASN A 80 0.35 1.05 7.51
CA ASN A 80 1.75 0.63 7.50
C ASN A 80 2.74 1.74 7.09
N ALA A 81 2.25 2.85 6.53
CA ALA A 81 3.09 3.93 6.03
C ALA A 81 4.08 4.49 7.08
N PRO A 82 3.67 4.77 8.34
CA PRO A 82 4.59 5.34 9.33
C PRO A 82 5.75 4.39 9.67
N LEU A 83 5.48 3.09 9.74
CA LEU A 83 6.50 2.08 10.01
C LEU A 83 7.49 1.96 8.86
N PHE A 84 6.98 1.92 7.61
CA PHE A 84 7.82 1.86 6.43
C PHE A 84 8.69 3.11 6.30
N ILE A 85 8.09 4.30 6.35
CA ILE A 85 8.82 5.58 6.24
C ILE A 85 9.83 5.72 7.38
N GLY A 86 9.45 5.39 8.61
CA GLY A 86 10.36 5.38 9.75
C GLY A 86 11.57 4.48 9.52
N SER A 87 11.36 3.26 9.01
CA SER A 87 12.45 2.33 8.72
C SER A 87 13.40 2.83 7.63
N VAL A 88 12.86 3.51 6.60
CA VAL A 88 13.65 4.10 5.51
C VAL A 88 14.49 5.26 6.01
N VAL A 89 13.91 6.15 6.83
CA VAL A 89 14.61 7.28 7.43
C VAL A 89 15.69 6.82 8.40
N VAL A 90 15.39 5.87 9.29
CA VAL A 90 16.36 5.30 10.23
C VAL A 90 17.49 4.59 9.49
N GLY A 91 17.18 3.78 8.47
CA GLY A 91 18.18 3.10 7.64
C GLY A 91 19.07 4.06 6.86
N HIS A 92 18.53 5.19 6.43
CA HIS A 92 19.28 6.28 5.79
C HIS A 92 20.22 6.98 6.78
N ILE A 93 19.75 7.34 7.99
CA ILE A 93 20.57 7.97 9.04
C ILE A 93 21.70 7.04 9.49
N ALA A 94 21.42 5.75 9.63
CA ALA A 94 22.39 4.75 10.07
C ALA A 94 23.41 4.36 8.99
N GLN A 95 23.39 4.97 7.80
CA GLN A 95 24.32 4.73 6.68
C GLN A 95 24.54 3.23 6.41
N LEU A 96 23.48 2.42 6.52
CA LEU A 96 23.58 0.98 6.27
C LEU A 96 23.99 0.75 4.82
N SER A 97 25.25 0.38 4.62
CA SER A 97 25.75 -0.11 3.35
C SER A 97 24.96 -1.39 2.99
N PRO A 98 24.51 -1.58 1.73
CA PRO A 98 23.64 -2.71 1.33
C PRO A 98 24.18 -4.09 1.70
N SER A 99 25.48 -4.19 1.99
CA SER A 99 26.20 -5.42 2.30
C SER A 99 26.14 -5.88 3.77
N LYS A 100 25.58 -5.12 4.71
CA LYS A 100 25.66 -5.45 6.15
C LYS A 100 24.33 -5.36 6.91
N SER A 101 23.22 -5.74 6.28
CA SER A 101 21.96 -5.98 7.03
C SER A 101 21.80 -7.46 7.34
N PRO A 102 21.69 -7.88 8.62
CA PRO A 102 21.38 -9.27 8.98
C PRO A 102 19.90 -9.64 8.73
N SER A 103 19.09 -8.77 8.09
CA SER A 103 17.65 -8.95 7.91
C SER A 103 17.24 -10.18 7.10
N ILE A 104 18.07 -10.64 6.15
CA ILE A 104 17.79 -11.84 5.35
C ILE A 104 17.91 -13.13 6.16
N ARG A 105 18.79 -13.17 7.17
CA ARG A 105 18.95 -14.38 8.00
C ARG A 105 17.78 -14.59 8.96
N PHE A 106 17.13 -13.51 9.40
CA PHE A 106 15.96 -13.62 10.27
C PHE A 106 14.71 -14.09 9.51
N LEU A 107 14.53 -13.65 8.25
CA LEU A 107 13.44 -14.10 7.39
C LEU A 107 13.59 -15.59 7.02
N LEU A 108 14.81 -16.02 6.70
CA LEU A 108 15.11 -17.44 6.41
C LEU A 108 14.99 -18.33 7.65
N PHE A 109 15.32 -17.83 8.84
CA PHE A 109 15.14 -18.57 10.08
C PHE A 109 13.66 -18.82 10.40
N TRP A 110 12.79 -17.83 10.18
CA TRP A 110 11.35 -17.99 10.38
C TRP A 110 10.72 -18.97 9.37
N PHE A 111 11.15 -18.94 8.11
CA PHE A 111 10.74 -19.94 7.12
C PHE A 111 11.29 -21.34 7.41
N SER A 112 12.47 -21.46 8.03
CA SER A 112 13.07 -22.75 8.42
C SER A 112 12.42 -23.38 9.64
N LEU A 113 11.86 -22.61 10.57
CA LEU A 113 11.15 -23.15 11.74
C LEU A 113 9.65 -23.37 11.51
N GLY A 114 9.01 -22.59 10.63
CA GLY A 114 7.59 -22.73 10.33
C GLY A 114 7.21 -23.99 9.53
N GLY A 115 8.19 -24.68 8.93
CA GLY A 115 7.97 -25.90 8.14
C GLY A 115 8.01 -27.21 8.92
N VAL A 116 8.21 -27.20 10.24
CA VAL A 116 8.36 -28.41 11.07
C VAL A 116 7.12 -28.71 11.94
N LEU A 117 6.06 -27.89 11.86
CA LEU A 117 4.82 -28.10 12.61
C LEU A 117 3.55 -28.07 11.71
N GLY A 118 3.69 -28.49 10.46
CA GLY A 118 2.57 -28.81 9.57
C GLY A 118 2.36 -30.32 9.49
#